data_AF-E1ZH23-F1
#
_entry.id   AF-E1ZH23-F1
#
_cell.length_a   1.000
_cell.length_b   1.000
_cell.length_c   1.000
_cell.angle_alpha   90.00
_cell.angle_beta   90.00
_cell.angle_gamma   90.00
#
_symmetry.space_group_name_H-M   'P 1'
#
loop_
_entity.id
_entity.type
_entity.pdbx_description
1 polymer ?
#
loop_
_entity_poly.entity_id
_entity_poly.type
_entity_poly.pdbx_seq_one_letter_code
_entity_poly.pdbx_strand_id
1 'polypeptide(L)' 'MREYRFADRQKRKHQKVTVAIVGGGPAAHTAAIYLARAEMAPVLFEGWMANGLAPGGQLTTTT' A
#
# COMPACT_ATOMS: atom_id res chain seq x y z
N MET A 1 -14.99 -25.67 -35.89
CA MET A 1 -15.83 -25.01 -34.87
C MET A 1 -15.26 -25.39 -33.51
N ARG A 2 -14.93 -24.53 -32.56
CA ARG A 2 -14.89 -23.07 -32.42
C ARG A 2 -13.82 -22.77 -31.36
N GLU A 3 -13.20 -21.62 -31.52
CA GLU A 3 -12.18 -21.05 -30.65
C GLU A 3 -12.68 -20.91 -29.20
N TYR A 4 -12.01 -21.58 -28.26
CA TYR A 4 -12.05 -21.24 -26.83
C TYR A 4 -10.67 -20.72 -26.40
N ARG A 5 -10.26 -19.65 -27.08
CA ARG A 5 -9.11 -18.81 -26.75
C ARG A 5 -9.60 -17.61 -25.94
N PHE A 6 -10.22 -17.84 -24.78
CA PHE A 6 -10.76 -16.76 -23.94
C PHE A 6 -10.73 -17.16 -22.46
N ALA A 7 -9.56 -17.10 -21.85
CA ALA A 7 -9.47 -16.84 -20.42
C ALA A 7 -8.19 -16.04 -20.22
N ASP A 8 -8.39 -14.72 -20.20
CA ASP A 8 -7.45 -13.69 -19.81
C ASP A 8 -6.34 -14.21 -18.90
N ARG A 9 -5.16 -14.41 -19.50
CA ARG A 9 -3.91 -14.46 -18.76
C ARG A 9 -3.69 -13.03 -18.25
N GLN A 10 -4.35 -12.68 -17.14
CA GLN A 10 -4.23 -11.40 -16.45
C GLN A 10 -2.73 -11.08 -16.30
N LYS A 11 -2.22 -10.19 -17.15
CA LYS A 11 -0.82 -9.77 -17.11
C LYS A 11 -0.61 -9.13 -15.74
N ARG A 12 0.10 -9.81 -14.83
CA ARG A 12 0.48 -9.21 -13.54
C ARG A 12 1.30 -7.95 -13.83
N LYS A 13 0.70 -6.79 -13.69
CA LYS A 13 1.39 -5.50 -13.78
C LYS A 13 2.31 -5.42 -12.57
N HIS A 14 3.61 -5.61 -12.79
CA HIS A 14 4.60 -5.23 -11.79
C HIS A 14 4.66 -3.71 -11.77
N GLN A 15 4.08 -3.12 -10.73
CA GLN A 15 4.20 -1.68 -10.52
C GLN A 15 5.60 -1.41 -9.99
N LYS A 16 6.44 -0.77 -10.80
CA LYS A 16 7.73 -0.25 -10.31
C LYS A 16 7.42 0.97 -9.46
N VAL A 17 7.79 0.89 -8.18
CA VAL A 17 7.65 1.99 -7.22
C VAL A 17 9.03 2.33 -6.71
N THR A 18 9.39 3.62 -6.71
CA THR A 18 10.69 4.09 -6.23
C THR A 18 10.82 3.89 -4.72
N VAL A 19 9.73 4.14 -3.97
CA VAL A 19 9.70 3.97 -2.51
C VAL A 19 8.37 3.34 -2.08
N ALA A 20 8.47 2.23 -1.34
CA ALA A 20 7.34 1.58 -0.70
C ALA A 20 7.48 1.73 0.82
N ILE A 21 6.41 2.19 1.48
CA ILE A 21 6.35 2.40 2.93
C ILE A 21 5.37 1.37 3.49
N VAL A 22 5.77 0.66 4.56
CA VAL A 22 4.94 -0.36 5.20
C VAL A 22 4.68 0.03 6.65
N GLY A 23 3.41 0.14 7.02
CA GLY A 23 2.95 0.52 8.35
C GLY A 23 1.99 1.72 8.34
N GLY A 24 1.07 1.75 9.29
CA GLY A 24 0.05 2.82 9.45
C GLY A 24 0.33 3.82 10.57
N GLY A 25 1.53 3.78 11.18
CA GLY A 25 1.85 4.64 12.31
C GLY A 25 2.21 6.08 11.93
N PRO A 26 2.45 6.96 12.92
CA PRO A 26 2.85 8.35 12.68
C PRO A 26 4.18 8.47 11.92
N ALA A 27 5.12 7.54 12.15
CA ALA A 27 6.38 7.50 11.41
C ALA A 27 6.16 7.23 9.91
N ALA A 28 5.26 6.32 9.57
CA ALA A 28 4.96 5.97 8.19
C ALA A 28 4.22 7.10 7.46
N HIS A 29 3.25 7.74 8.13
CA HIS A 29 2.57 8.93 7.61
C HIS A 29 3.54 10.10 7.40
N THR A 30 4.46 10.32 8.34
CA THR A 30 5.49 11.36 8.22
C THR A 30 6.39 11.09 7.01
N ALA A 31 6.90 9.86 6.87
CA ALA A 31 7.71 9.48 5.73
C ALA A 31 6.97 9.68 4.40
N ALA A 32 5.70 9.29 4.33
CA ALA A 32 4.87 9.45 3.12
C ALA A 32 4.72 10.91 2.72
N ILE A 33 4.48 11.81 3.68
CA ILE A 33 4.36 13.25 3.42
C ILE A 33 5.67 13.82 2.86
N TYR A 34 6.81 13.52 3.48
CA TYR A 34 8.09 14.05 3.01
C TYR A 34 8.51 13.48 1.65
N LEU A 35 8.26 12.19 1.41
CA LEU A 35 8.55 11.55 0.13
C LEU A 35 7.62 12.06 -0.99
N ALA A 36 6.34 12.32 -0.69
CA ALA A 36 5.42 12.95 -1.62
C ALA A 36 5.85 14.39 -1.94
N ARG A 37 6.32 15.14 -0.93
CA ARG A 37 6.88 16.49 -1.12
C ARG A 37 8.16 16.52 -1.94
N ALA A 38 8.95 15.45 -1.91
CA ALA A 38 10.11 15.25 -2.75
C ALA A 38 9.78 14.71 -4.15
N GLU A 39 8.49 14.73 -4.56
CA GLU A 39 8.00 14.28 -5.86
C GLU A 39 8.29 12.80 -6.18
N MET A 40 8.51 11.95 -5.16
CA MET A 40 8.91 10.55 -5.35
C MET A 40 7.75 9.57 -5.59
N ALA A 41 6.50 10.05 -5.57
CA ALA A 41 5.28 9.25 -5.71
C ALA A 41 5.31 7.94 -4.89
N PRO A 42 5.52 8.00 -3.55
CA PRO A 42 5.62 6.82 -2.72
C PRO A 42 4.30 6.05 -2.64
N VAL A 43 4.37 4.74 -2.41
CA VAL A 43 3.20 3.91 -2.10
C VAL A 43 3.25 3.53 -0.62
N LEU A 44 2.19 3.86 0.12
CA LEU A 44 2.03 3.53 1.54
C LEU A 44 1.08 2.33 1.69
N PHE A 45 1.56 1.26 2.31
CA PHE A 45 0.77 0.11 2.70
C PHE A 45 0.42 0.21 4.18
N GLU A 46 -0.84 0.50 4.45
CA GLU A 46 -1.39 0.53 5.80
C GLU A 46 -2.13 -0.78 6.12
N GLY A 47 -2.07 -1.20 7.38
CA GLY A 47 -2.87 -2.32 7.85
C GLY A 47 -4.34 -1.90 7.93
N TRP A 48 -5.20 -2.50 7.11
CA TRP A 48 -6.64 -2.39 7.27
C TRP A 48 -7.11 -3.31 8.39
N MET A 49 -7.63 -2.78 9.51
CA MET A 49 -8.28 -3.51 10.61
C MET A 49 -7.78 -4.97 10.78
N ALA A 50 -6.47 -5.18 10.75
CA ALA A 50 -5.88 -6.49 10.78
C ALA A 50 -5.63 -6.80 12.25
N ASN A 51 -6.30 -7.83 12.77
CA ASN A 51 -6.25 -8.21 14.19
C ASN A 51 -6.76 -7.13 15.17
N GLY A 52 -7.72 -6.29 14.77
CA GLY A 52 -8.32 -5.29 15.66
C GLY A 52 -7.51 -4.00 15.86
N LEU A 53 -6.40 -3.83 15.14
CA LEU A 53 -5.62 -2.59 15.13
C LEU A 53 -6.22 -1.58 14.15
N ALA A 54 -6.59 -0.41 14.65
CA ALA A 54 -7.06 0.70 13.83
C ALA A 54 -5.90 1.34 13.03
N PRO A 55 -6.19 1.93 11.86
CA PRO A 55 -5.22 2.79 11.17
C PRO A 55 -4.73 3.91 12.10
N GLY A 56 -3.47 4.36 11.94
CA GLY A 56 -2.81 5.30 12.87
C GLY A 56 -1.85 4.67 13.90
N GLY A 57 -1.80 3.34 14.00
CA GLY A 57 -0.83 2.62 14.84
C GLY A 57 -1.07 2.78 16.34
N GLN A 58 -0.01 3.02 17.13
CA GLN A 58 -0.12 3.18 18.59
C GLN A 58 -0.85 4.45 19.03
N LEU A 59 -1.10 5.41 18.12
CA LEU A 59 -1.95 6.56 18.41
C LEU A 59 -3.43 6.18 18.57
N THR A 60 -3.86 5.10 17.93
CA THR A 60 -5.24 4.62 17.95
C THR A 60 -5.41 3.34 18.77
N THR A 61 -4.33 2.83 19.37
CA THR A 61 -4.32 1.66 20.23
C THR A 61 -3.90 2.07 21.63
N THR A 62 -4.85 2.13 22.56
CA THR A 62 -4.62 2.42 23.98
C THR A 62 -4.71 1.13 24.80
N THR A 63 -3.79 0.91 25.75
CA THR A 63 -3.84 -0.23 26.68
C THR A 63 -4.71 0.04 27.90
#